data_AF-A0A2N2Z4T4-F1
#
_entry.id   AF-A0A2N2Z4T4-F1
#
_cell.length_a   1.000
_cell.length_b   1.000
_cell.length_c   1.000
_cell.angle_alpha   90.00
_cell.angle_beta   90.00
_cell.angle_gamma   90.00
#
_symmetry.space_group_name_H-M   'P 1'
#
loop_
_entity.id
_entity.type
_entity.pdbx_description
1 polymer ?
#
loop_
_entity_poly.entity_id
_entity_poly.type
_entity_poly.pdbx_seq_one_letter_code
_entity_poly.pdbx_strand_id
1 'polypeptide(L)'
;MGTTQDYALFAVGQMEGAGPVTFRKMMGEYVVYLEEKVVALVCDNNLFIKPTEAGRKVIERLTASPAAVAPPFPGAKGWFVIGDKIEDRDFLTELLRAGYKELPLPKPRKSRSKGKK
;
A
#
# COMPACT_ATOMS: atom_id res chain seq x y z
N MET A 1 13.41 13.45 -8.65
CA MET A 1 13.53 14.00 -7.28
C MET A 1 13.30 12.81 -6.36
N GLY A 2 14.13 12.55 -5.35
CA GLY A 2 13.97 11.32 -4.56
C GLY A 2 12.78 11.41 -3.61
N THR A 3 12.11 10.29 -3.30
CA THR A 3 11.12 10.25 -2.23
C THR A 3 11.78 10.61 -0.90
N THR A 4 11.20 11.55 -0.17
CA THR A 4 11.72 11.95 1.15
C THR A 4 11.37 10.87 2.17
N GLN A 5 12.28 10.62 3.12
CA GLN A 5 12.03 9.66 4.20
C GLN A 5 10.78 10.03 5.02
N ASP A 6 10.52 11.32 5.21
CA ASP A 6 9.34 11.85 5.88
C ASP A 6 8.05 11.40 5.19
N TYR A 7 7.95 11.56 3.87
CA TYR A 7 6.79 11.10 3.10
C TYR A 7 6.61 9.58 3.19
N ALA A 8 7.70 8.80 3.16
CA ALA A 8 7.61 7.35 3.31
C ALA A 8 7.09 6.96 4.71
N LEU A 9 7.54 7.63 5.77
CA LEU A 9 7.06 7.44 7.14
C LEU A 9 5.60 7.83 7.28
N PHE A 10 5.21 8.97 6.71
CA PHE A 10 3.84 9.44 6.66
C PHE A 10 2.94 8.41 5.97
N ALA A 11 3.29 8.01 4.74
CA ALA A 11 2.54 7.03 3.97
C ALA A 11 2.32 5.73 4.76
N VAL A 12 3.38 5.20 5.37
CA VAL A 12 3.30 3.99 6.19
C VAL A 12 2.40 4.18 7.41
N GLY A 13 2.49 5.32 8.09
CA GLY A 13 1.64 5.65 9.23
C GLY A 13 0.15 5.70 8.87
N GLN A 14 -0.20 6.15 7.67
CA GLN A 14 -1.59 6.13 7.18
C GLN A 14 -2.10 4.70 6.96
N MET A 15 -1.21 3.74 6.71
CA MET A 15 -1.54 2.36 6.39
C MET A 15 -1.59 1.43 7.61
N GLU A 16 -1.16 1.88 8.79
CA GLU A 16 -1.12 1.05 10.02
C GLU A 16 -2.49 0.50 10.43
N GLY A 17 -3.60 1.13 10.03
CA GLY A 17 -4.95 0.62 10.28
C GLY A 17 -5.25 -0.72 9.60
N ALA A 18 -4.54 -1.04 8.51
CA ALA A 18 -4.70 -2.30 7.78
C ALA A 18 -4.11 -3.50 8.53
N GLY A 19 -3.06 -3.30 9.34
CA GLY A 19 -2.31 -4.36 10.02
C GLY A 19 -0.83 -3.98 10.23
N PRO A 20 0.05 -4.95 10.52
CA PRO A 20 1.47 -4.66 10.72
C PRO A 20 2.12 -4.30 9.36
N VAL A 21 2.30 -3.00 9.14
CA VAL A 21 2.95 -2.46 7.95
C VAL A 21 4.43 -2.25 8.22
N THR A 22 5.27 -2.64 7.26
CA THR A 22 6.71 -2.35 7.26
C THR A 22 7.12 -1.79 5.92
N PHE A 23 8.22 -1.06 5.87
CA PHE A 23 8.74 -0.51 4.63
C PHE A 23 10.24 -0.74 4.51
N ARG A 24 10.72 -0.90 3.28
CA ARG A 24 12.14 -1.08 2.98
C ARG A 24 12.54 -0.18 1.83
N LYS A 25 13.63 0.56 2.01
CA LYS A 25 14.24 1.34 0.94
C LYS A 25 14.97 0.41 -0.03
N MET A 26 14.65 0.48 -1.31
CA MET A 26 15.34 -0.25 -2.39
C MET A 26 15.54 0.67 -3.58
N MET A 27 16.78 0.83 -4.04
CA MET A 27 17.16 1.64 -5.22
C MET A 27 16.69 3.11 -5.19
N GLY A 28 16.59 3.71 -4.00
CA GLY A 28 16.16 5.12 -3.85
C GLY A 28 14.66 5.29 -3.63
N GLU A 29 13.87 4.24 -3.83
CA GLU A 29 12.42 4.22 -3.61
C GLU A 29 12.09 3.35 -2.39
N TYR A 30 10.82 3.37 -1.97
CA TYR A 30 10.38 2.61 -0.80
C TYR A 30 9.35 1.55 -1.19
N VAL A 31 9.53 0.35 -0.67
CA VAL A 31 8.60 -0.76 -0.83
C VAL A 31 7.88 -0.98 0.48
N VAL A 32 6.55 -1.04 0.43
CA VAL A 32 5.68 -1.21 1.59
C VAL A 32 5.11 -2.62 1.61
N TYR A 33 5.27 -3.25 2.76
CA TYR A 33 4.84 -4.60 3.07
C TYR A 33 3.74 -4.54 4.11
N LEU A 34 2.66 -5.29 3.88
CA LEU A 34 1.66 -5.60 4.89
C LEU A 34 1.86 -7.06 5.30
N GLU A 35 2.18 -7.25 6.58
CA GLU A 35 2.66 -8.51 7.15
C GLU A 35 3.95 -9.00 6.48
N GLU A 36 3.82 -9.71 5.35
CA GLU A 36 4.91 -10.27 4.56
C GLU A 36 4.74 -10.05 3.05
N LYS A 37 3.62 -9.46 2.63
CA LYS A 37 3.30 -9.26 1.21
C LYS A 37 3.58 -7.82 0.81
N VAL A 38 4.16 -7.63 -0.36
CA VAL A 38 4.25 -6.32 -0.99
C VAL A 38 2.85 -5.89 -1.39
N VAL A 39 2.39 -4.79 -0.78
CA VAL A 39 1.07 -4.21 -1.04
C VAL A 39 1.17 -2.86 -1.72
N ALA A 40 2.26 -2.12 -1.50
CA ALA A 40 2.43 -0.79 -2.06
C ALA A 40 3.91 -0.44 -2.29
N LEU A 41 4.12 0.61 -3.08
CA LEU A 41 5.39 1.21 -3.44
C LEU A 41 5.26 2.72 -3.25
N VAL A 42 6.35 3.38 -2.87
CA VAL A 42 6.41 4.84 -2.74
C VAL A 42 7.52 5.37 -3.63
N CYS A 43 7.12 6.05 -4.68
CA CYS A 43 7.95 6.51 -5.79
C CYS A 43 7.63 7.98 -6.05
N ASP A 44 8.64 8.85 -6.19
CA ASP A 44 8.47 10.29 -6.44
C ASP A 44 7.40 10.98 -5.54
N ASN A 45 7.44 10.71 -4.22
CA ASN A 45 6.44 11.18 -3.24
C ASN A 45 4.98 10.86 -3.61
N ASN A 46 4.75 9.74 -4.30
CA ASN A 46 3.44 9.20 -4.58
C ASN A 46 3.32 7.78 -4.03
N LEU A 47 2.16 7.46 -3.46
CA LEU A 47 1.82 6.12 -3.01
C LEU A 47 1.16 5.33 -4.16
N PHE A 48 1.78 4.20 -4.49
CA PHE A 48 1.30 3.26 -5.49
C PHE A 48 0.86 1.97 -4.82
N ILE A 49 -0.38 1.56 -5.00
CA ILE A 49 -0.91 0.30 -4.47
C ILE A 49 -1.01 -0.74 -5.57
N LYS A 50 -0.74 -1.99 -5.23
CA LYS A 50 -0.77 -3.09 -6.19
C LYS A 50 -2.16 -3.20 -6.84
N PRO A 51 -2.26 -3.31 -8.17
CA PRO A 51 -3.54 -3.42 -8.85
C PRO A 51 -4.17 -4.79 -8.58
N THR A 52 -5.17 -4.82 -7.71
CA THR A 52 -5.99 -5.99 -7.39
C THR A 52 -7.46 -5.71 -7.75
N GLU A 53 -8.24 -6.74 -8.06
CA GLU A 53 -9.66 -6.57 -8.46
C GLU A 53 -10.52 -6.04 -7.30
N ALA A 54 -10.33 -6.58 -6.11
CA ALA A 54 -10.96 -6.13 -4.88
C ALA A 54 -10.53 -4.72 -4.52
N GLY A 55 -9.24 -4.38 -4.71
CA GLY A 55 -8.76 -3.03 -4.48
C GLY A 55 -9.41 -2.04 -5.44
N ARG A 56 -9.52 -2.40 -6.72
CA ARG A 56 -10.23 -1.61 -7.73
C ARG A 56 -11.68 -1.35 -7.32
N LYS A 57 -12.41 -2.40 -6.93
CA LYS A 57 -13.81 -2.29 -6.48
C LYS A 57 -13.97 -1.39 -5.27
N VAL A 58 -13.03 -1.44 -4.31
CA VAL A 58 -13.03 -0.53 -3.16
C VAL A 58 -12.81 0.91 -3.60
N ILE A 59 -11.87 1.16 -4.51
CA ILE A 59 -11.65 2.52 -5.03
C ILE A 59 -12.89 3.03 -5.76
N GLU A 60 -13.45 2.25 -6.68
CA GLU A 60 -14.65 2.62 -7.44
C GLU A 60 -15.86 2.85 -6.51
N ARG A 61 -16.00 2.03 -5.46
CA ARG A 61 -17.07 2.15 -4.46
C ARG A 61 -16.92 3.35 -3.54
N LEU A 62 -15.74 3.60 -3.00
CA LEU A 62 -15.49 4.65 -2.00
C LEU A 62 -15.25 6.02 -2.62
N THR A 63 -14.68 6.06 -3.82
CA THR A 63 -14.33 7.33 -4.49
C THR A 63 -15.35 7.76 -5.53
N ALA A 64 -16.32 6.90 -5.84
CA ALA A 64 -17.28 7.07 -6.93
C ALA A 64 -16.61 7.42 -8.28
N SER A 65 -15.33 7.07 -8.43
CA SER A 65 -14.48 7.38 -9.57
C SER A 65 -13.65 6.17 -9.95
N PRO A 66 -13.27 6.02 -11.23
CA PRO A 66 -12.40 4.94 -11.67
C PRO A 66 -11.05 5.00 -10.96
N ALA A 67 -10.51 3.83 -10.61
CA ALA A 67 -9.20 3.73 -9.99
C ALA A 67 -8.13 4.32 -10.92
N ALA A 68 -7.43 5.35 -10.44
CA ALA A 68 -6.31 5.95 -11.17
C ALA A 68 -5.16 4.94 -11.24
N VAL A 69 -4.69 4.62 -12.45
CA VAL A 69 -3.58 3.68 -12.65
C VAL A 69 -2.46 4.41 -13.38
N ALA A 70 -1.26 4.39 -12.82
CA ALA A 70 -0.07 4.91 -13.47
C ALA A 70 1.15 4.02 -13.17
N PRO A 71 2.13 3.97 -14.08
CA PRO A 71 3.38 3.25 -13.80
C PRO A 71 4.20 4.01 -12.74
N PRO A 72 4.71 3.34 -11.68
CA PRO A 72 5.54 3.98 -10.66
C PRO A 72 6.88 4.50 -11.20
N PHE A 73 7.38 3.88 -12.28
CA PHE A 73 8.60 4.29 -12.98
C PHE A 73 8.46 3.96 -14.48
N PRO A 74 9.22 4.63 -15.36
CA PRO A 74 9.16 4.36 -16.81
C PRO A 74 9.44 2.88 -17.11
N GLY A 75 8.52 2.23 -17.82
CA GLY A 75 8.58 0.81 -18.16
C GLY A 75 7.97 -0.14 -17.12
N ALA A 76 7.46 0.36 -16.00
CA ALA A 76 6.72 -0.43 -15.03
C ALA A 76 5.31 -0.79 -15.53
N LYS A 77 4.73 -1.85 -14.94
CA LYS A 77 3.29 -2.11 -15.04
C LYS A 77 2.52 -0.99 -14.33
N GLY A 78 1.25 -0.77 -14.69
CA GLY A 78 0.41 0.22 -14.02
C GLY A 78 0.06 -0.20 -12.59
N TRP A 79 0.15 0.72 -11.63
CA TRP A 79 -0.25 0.57 -10.23
C TRP A 79 -1.32 1.60 -9.86
N PHE A 80 -2.11 1.33 -8.83
CA PHE A 80 -3.09 2.30 -8.36
C PHE A 80 -2.39 3.50 -7.73
N VAL A 81 -2.63 4.69 -8.27
CA VAL A 81 -2.12 5.95 -7.73
C VAL A 81 -3.11 6.49 -6.72
N ILE A 82 -2.68 6.62 -5.48
CA ILE A 82 -3.53 7.17 -4.41
C ILE A 82 -3.52 8.70 -4.43
N GLY A 83 -2.35 9.31 -4.70
CA GLY A 83 -2.19 10.76 -4.70
C GLY A 83 -2.65 11.38 -3.39
N ASP A 84 -3.61 12.30 -3.46
CA ASP A 84 -4.16 13.06 -2.34
C ASP A 84 -4.99 12.21 -1.35
N LYS A 85 -5.54 11.08 -1.81
CA LYS A 85 -6.34 10.17 -0.95
C LYS A 85 -5.53 9.43 0.12
N ILE A 86 -4.22 9.69 0.19
CA ILE A 86 -3.33 9.10 1.19
C ILE A 86 -3.66 9.57 2.61
N GLU A 87 -4.29 10.74 2.75
CA GLU A 87 -4.74 11.27 4.04
C GLU A 87 -5.95 10.51 4.61
N ASP A 88 -6.64 9.75 3.77
CA ASP A 88 -7.85 9.02 4.11
C ASP A 88 -7.50 7.60 4.62
N ARG A 89 -7.27 7.51 5.94
CA ARG A 89 -6.83 6.28 6.62
C ARG A 89 -7.81 5.14 6.48
N ASP A 90 -9.11 5.43 6.59
CA ASP A 90 -10.17 4.43 6.48
C ASP A 90 -10.22 3.85 5.08
N PHE A 91 -10.15 4.73 4.07
CA PHE A 91 -10.03 4.34 2.66
C PHE A 91 -8.80 3.45 2.42
N LEU A 92 -7.62 3.87 2.86
CA LEU A 92 -6.37 3.09 2.72
C LEU A 92 -6.48 1.74 3.43
N THR A 93 -7.06 1.71 4.62
CA THR A 93 -7.25 0.50 5.41
C THR A 93 -8.15 -0.50 4.70
N GLU A 94 -9.30 -0.05 4.18
CA GLU A 94 -10.22 -0.92 3.43
C GLU A 94 -9.56 -1.44 2.14
N LEU A 95 -8.89 -0.54 1.41
CA LEU A 95 -8.22 -0.85 0.15
C LEU A 95 -7.11 -1.91 0.34
N LEU A 96 -6.26 -1.72 1.34
CA LEU A 96 -5.18 -2.64 1.66
C LEU A 96 -5.71 -3.99 2.15
N ARG A 97 -6.72 -4.00 3.02
CA ARG A 97 -7.32 -5.25 3.51
C ARG A 97 -8.00 -6.02 2.40
N ALA A 98 -8.73 -5.34 1.51
CA ALA A 98 -9.38 -5.95 0.36
C ALA A 98 -8.34 -6.53 -0.61
N GLY A 99 -7.32 -5.76 -0.98
CA GLY A 99 -6.24 -6.24 -1.85
C GLY A 99 -5.40 -7.35 -1.21
N TYR A 100 -5.18 -7.31 0.10
CA TYR A 100 -4.45 -8.34 0.83
C TYR A 100 -5.15 -9.71 0.83
N LYS A 101 -6.49 -9.72 0.91
CA LYS A 101 -7.30 -10.95 0.85
C LYS A 101 -7.21 -11.65 -0.51
N GLU A 102 -7.10 -10.90 -1.60
CA GLU A 102 -6.92 -11.47 -2.94
C GLU A 102 -5.49 -11.92 -3.21
N LEU A 103 -4.51 -11.31 -2.54
CA LEU A 103 -3.14 -11.76 -2.67
C LEU A 103 -3.03 -13.19 -2.12
N PRO A 104 -2.29 -14.10 -2.81
CA PRO A 104 -2.13 -15.47 -2.34
C PRO A 104 -1.69 -15.47 -0.88
N LEU A 105 -2.40 -16.23 -0.04
CA LEU A 105 -2.17 -16.26 1.40
C LEU A 105 -0.66 -16.49 1.65
N PRO A 106 -0.03 -15.70 2.53
CA PRO A 106 1.31 -16.07 2.95
C PRO A 106 1.16 -17.42 3.64
N LYS A 107 2.10 -18.34 3.42
CA LYS A 107 2.14 -19.60 4.17
C LYS A 107 1.96 -19.25 5.66
N PRO A 108 1.09 -19.94 6.41
CA PRO A 108 0.78 -19.56 7.79
C PRO A 108 2.07 -19.50 8.60
N ARG A 109 2.56 -18.29 8.87
CA ARG A 109 3.62 -18.11 9.85
C ARG A 109 2.97 -18.29 11.22
N LYS A 110 3.47 -19.29 11.95
CA LYS A 110 3.15 -19.52 13.36
C LYS A 110 3.15 -18.18 14.09
N SER A 111 2.01 -17.86 14.70
CA SER A 111 1.80 -16.72 15.59
C SER A 111 3.02 -16.51 16.49
N ARG A 112 3.76 -15.41 16.28
CA ARG A 112 4.51 -14.80 17.37
C ARG A 112 3.58 -13.82 18.04
N SER A 113 2.95 -14.32 19.10
CA SER A 113 2.37 -13.55 20.18
C SER A 113 3.27 -12.35 20.52
N LYS A 114 2.85 -11.14 20.12
CA LYS A 114 3.35 -9.92 20.76
C LYS A 114 2.61 -9.81 22.08
N GLY A 115 3.22 -10.36 23.13
CA GLY A 115 2.92 -9.97 24.49
C GLY A 115 3.16 -8.47 24.62
N LYS A 116 2.12 -7.72 24.97
CA LYS A 116 2.29 -6.40 25.57
C LYS A 116 2.86 -6.63 26.97
N LYS A 117 4.04 -6.05 27.23
CA LYS A 117 4.56 -5.80 28.57
C LYS A 117 4.20 -4.36 28.94
#